data_AF-A0A7K4CFX3-F1
#
_entry.id   AF-A0A7K4CFX3-F1
#
_cell.length_a   1.000
_cell.length_b   1.000
_cell.length_c   1.000
_cell.angle_alpha   90.00
_cell.angle_beta   90.00
_cell.angle_gamma   90.00
#
_symmetry.space_group_name_H-M   'P 1'
#
loop_
_entity.id
_entity.type
_entity.pdbx_description
1 polymer ?
#
loop_
_entity_poly.entity_id
_entity_poly.type
_entity_poly.pdbx_seq_one_letter_code
_entity_poly.pdbx_strand_id
1 'polypeptide(L)'
;MAAFECDRCGRCCVSLGAHIIIERQLSDRDYYCSSRIDNTHFSVAVEPAFRDEIADAYESGFGNVQSENPACRFLRRNPDGNTTSCAIYATRPKVCRDFRCYRMLIRNQEGVVCGRVVGKTTLKTTDSLLENLWNERIASLPYGNGTAWNETVQKILAGSGYRADPVE
;
A
#
# COMPACT_ATOMS: atom_id res chain seq x y z
N MET A 1 0.72 -8.83 -17.50
CA MET A 1 0.64 -7.81 -16.43
C MET A 1 0.21 -8.50 -15.15
N ALA A 2 0.49 -7.90 -13.99
CA ALA A 2 0.11 -8.47 -12.70
C ALA A 2 -1.06 -7.69 -12.09
N ALA A 3 -1.96 -8.39 -11.40
CA ALA A 3 -2.98 -7.72 -10.58
C ALA A 3 -2.32 -7.09 -9.36
N PHE A 4 -2.79 -5.91 -8.95
CA PHE A 4 -2.37 -5.32 -7.68
C PHE A 4 -2.92 -6.13 -6.51
N GLU A 5 -2.07 -6.44 -5.54
CA GLU A 5 -2.45 -7.08 -4.28
C GLU A 5 -1.84 -6.32 -3.12
N CYS A 6 -2.67 -5.97 -2.13
CA CYS A 6 -2.18 -5.26 -0.95
C CYS A 6 -1.36 -6.21 -0.08
N ASP A 7 -0.05 -5.97 -0.04
CA ASP A 7 0.95 -6.67 0.77
C ASP A 7 1.04 -6.16 2.23
N ARG A 8 0.08 -5.32 2.65
CA ARG A 8 0.02 -4.71 3.99
C ARG A 8 1.27 -3.90 4.36
N CYS A 9 1.98 -3.34 3.38
CA CYS A 9 3.16 -2.49 3.62
C CYS A 9 2.88 -1.15 4.32
N GLY A 10 1.63 -0.84 4.69
CA GLY A 10 1.24 0.38 5.40
C GLY A 10 1.29 1.67 4.58
N ARG A 11 1.93 1.70 3.40
CA ARG A 11 2.11 2.91 2.59
C ARG A 11 0.80 3.59 2.20
N CYS A 12 -0.15 2.84 1.65
CA CYS A 12 -1.46 3.39 1.31
C CYS A 12 -2.23 3.83 2.56
N CYS A 13 -2.07 3.12 3.68
CA CYS A 13 -2.68 3.49 4.95
C CYS A 13 -2.10 4.80 5.51
N VAL A 14 -0.83 5.11 5.25
CA VAL A 14 -0.23 6.39 5.65
C VAL A 14 -0.58 7.51 4.68
N SER A 15 -0.58 7.26 3.36
CA SER A 15 -0.83 8.30 2.36
C SER A 15 -2.31 8.64 2.18
N LEU A 16 -3.21 7.66 2.18
CA LEU A 16 -4.65 7.87 2.01
C LEU A 16 -5.40 7.95 3.34
N GLY A 17 -4.81 7.40 4.40
CA GLY A 17 -5.52 7.15 5.65
C GLY A 17 -6.11 8.39 6.30
N ALA A 18 -5.42 9.53 6.19
CA ALA A 18 -5.90 10.82 6.67
C ALA A 18 -7.24 11.26 6.05
N HIS A 19 -7.59 10.72 4.89
CA HIS A 19 -8.83 11.06 4.18
C HIS A 19 -10.01 10.15 4.55
N ILE A 20 -9.77 9.10 5.34
CA ILE A 20 -10.82 8.22 5.86
C ILE A 20 -11.27 8.77 7.21
N ILE A 21 -12.52 9.22 7.27
CA ILE A 21 -13.12 9.81 8.47
C ILE A 21 -14.11 8.82 9.06
N ILE A 22 -14.04 8.60 10.36
CA ILE A 22 -15.05 7.83 11.09
C ILE A 22 -16.15 8.81 11.48
N GLU A 23 -17.33 8.67 10.90
CA GLU A 23 -18.47 9.56 11.17
C GLU A 23 -19.19 9.15 12.45
N ARG A 24 -19.37 7.83 12.65
CA ARG A 24 -19.98 7.26 13.85
C ARG A 24 -19.66 5.78 14.00
N GLN A 25 -19.64 5.33 15.25
CA GLN A 25 -19.65 3.91 15.59
C GLN A 25 -21.09 3.36 15.53
N LEU A 26 -21.28 2.22 14.87
CA LEU A 26 -22.58 1.54 14.75
C LEU A 26 -22.71 0.38 15.73
N SER A 27 -21.61 -0.33 15.98
CA SER A 27 -21.47 -1.40 16.96
C SER A 27 -20.05 -1.39 17.54
N ASP A 28 -19.75 -2.31 18.44
CA ASP A 28 -18.40 -2.54 18.95
C ASP A 28 -17.37 -2.92 17.86
N ARG A 29 -17.82 -3.27 16.64
CA ARG A 29 -16.95 -3.66 15.52
C ARG A 29 -17.25 -2.92 14.22
N ASP A 30 -18.42 -2.34 14.08
CA ASP A 30 -18.88 -1.71 12.85
C ASP A 30 -18.81 -0.20 12.94
N TYR A 31 -18.15 0.41 11.96
CA TYR A 31 -17.97 1.85 11.88
C TYR A 31 -18.49 2.37 10.55
N TYR A 32 -19.21 3.48 10.61
CA TYR A 32 -19.65 4.22 9.44
C TYR A 32 -18.62 5.31 9.14
N CYS A 33 -18.13 5.31 7.90
CA CYS A 33 -17.02 6.16 7.50
C CYS A 33 -17.32 6.90 6.20
N SER A 34 -16.57 7.98 5.97
CA SER A 34 -16.53 8.71 4.72
C SER A 34 -15.11 8.80 4.19
N SER A 35 -14.96 8.95 2.87
CA SER A 35 -13.70 9.20 2.19
C SER A 35 -13.73 10.60 1.60
N ARG A 36 -12.77 11.45 1.98
CA ARG A 36 -12.61 12.80 1.41
C ARG A 36 -11.99 12.81 0.00
N ILE A 37 -11.59 11.65 -0.53
CA ILE A 37 -10.96 11.53 -1.85
C ILE A 37 -12.02 11.47 -2.94
N ASP A 38 -13.05 10.66 -2.73
CA ASP A 38 -14.12 10.39 -3.68
C ASP A 38 -15.51 10.77 -3.12
N ASN A 39 -15.57 11.37 -1.92
CA ASN A 39 -16.78 11.75 -1.21
C ASN A 39 -17.77 10.59 -1.00
N THR A 40 -17.26 9.35 -0.95
CA THR A 40 -18.09 8.16 -0.74
C THR A 40 -18.26 7.87 0.75
N HIS A 41 -19.43 7.30 1.09
CA HIS A 41 -19.69 6.76 2.41
C HIS A 41 -19.69 5.23 2.37
N PHE A 42 -19.20 4.61 3.43
CA PHE A 42 -19.08 3.16 3.50
C PHE A 42 -19.09 2.68 4.95
N SER A 43 -19.47 1.41 5.13
CA SER A 43 -19.38 0.73 6.44
C SER A 43 -18.20 -0.23 6.43
N VAL A 44 -17.49 -0.28 7.54
CA VAL A 44 -16.36 -1.19 7.73
C VAL A 44 -16.56 -2.01 9.00
N ALA A 45 -16.17 -3.27 8.94
CA ALA A 45 -16.15 -4.16 10.09
C ALA A 45 -14.71 -4.39 10.51
N VAL A 46 -14.43 -4.10 11.77
CA VAL A 46 -13.14 -4.36 12.41
C VAL A 46 -12.98 -5.87 12.61
N GLU A 47 -11.82 -6.39 12.22
CA GLU A 47 -11.45 -7.78 12.45
C GLU A 47 -11.41 -8.06 13.96
N PRO A 48 -11.90 -9.23 14.42
CA PRO A 48 -12.08 -9.50 15.84
C PRO A 48 -10.83 -9.26 16.69
N ALA A 49 -9.64 -9.53 16.12
CA ALA A 49 -8.35 -9.36 16.80
C ALA A 49 -8.02 -7.91 17.17
N PHE A 50 -8.64 -6.91 16.54
CA PHE A 50 -8.37 -5.49 16.78
C PHE A 50 -9.57 -4.75 17.40
N ARG A 51 -10.63 -5.48 17.77
CA ARG A 51 -11.88 -4.91 18.30
C ARG A 51 -11.62 -3.97 19.47
N ASP A 52 -11.03 -4.49 20.53
CA ASP A 52 -10.87 -3.75 21.78
C ASP A 52 -9.93 -2.55 21.58
N GLU A 53 -8.82 -2.74 20.86
CA GLU A 53 -7.87 -1.67 20.54
C GLU A 53 -8.49 -0.53 19.68
N ILE A 54 -9.42 -0.86 18.77
CA ILE A 54 -10.09 0.16 17.94
C ILE A 54 -11.19 0.87 18.74
N ALA A 55 -11.94 0.13 19.57
CA ALA A 55 -12.94 0.70 20.44
C ALA A 55 -12.32 1.68 21.45
N ASP A 56 -11.26 1.27 22.15
CA ASP A 56 -10.52 2.12 23.11
C ASP A 56 -9.95 3.38 22.44
N ALA A 57 -9.41 3.22 21.22
CA ALA A 57 -8.95 4.37 20.43
C ALA A 57 -10.13 5.30 20.06
N TYR A 58 -11.27 4.77 19.65
CA TYR A 58 -12.42 5.61 19.31
C TYR A 58 -12.91 6.43 20.51
N GLU A 59 -13.05 5.80 21.68
CA GLU A 59 -13.51 6.43 22.93
C GLU A 59 -12.55 7.50 23.45
N SER A 60 -11.24 7.28 23.32
CA SER A 60 -10.20 8.23 23.74
C SER A 60 -10.09 9.49 22.86
N GLY A 61 -11.01 9.70 21.91
CA GLY A 61 -11.15 10.94 21.16
C GLY A 61 -10.59 10.89 19.74
N PHE A 62 -10.17 9.72 19.24
CA PHE A 62 -9.80 9.58 17.83
C PHE A 62 -11.01 9.75 16.88
N GLY A 63 -12.25 9.78 17.38
CA GLY A 63 -13.45 9.97 16.56
C GLY A 63 -13.60 11.35 15.90
N ASN A 64 -13.01 12.43 16.45
CA ASN A 64 -13.28 13.80 15.97
C ASN A 64 -12.05 14.72 15.85
N VAL A 65 -10.86 14.30 16.30
CA VAL A 65 -9.67 15.15 16.24
C VAL A 65 -8.84 14.77 15.02
N GLN A 66 -8.57 15.71 14.11
CA GLN A 66 -7.47 15.61 13.15
C GLN A 66 -6.19 15.42 13.97
N SER A 67 -5.79 14.16 14.19
CA SER A 67 -4.50 13.91 14.80
C SER A 67 -3.45 14.41 13.81
N GLU A 68 -2.42 15.07 14.31
CA GLU A 68 -1.24 15.48 13.53
C GLU A 68 -0.50 14.29 12.90
N ASN A 69 -0.95 13.07 13.19
CA ASN A 69 -0.50 11.83 12.57
C ASN A 69 -1.34 11.53 11.31
N PRO A 70 -0.76 11.58 10.09
CA PRO A 70 -1.48 11.48 8.82
C PRO A 70 -1.96 10.05 8.47
N ALA A 71 -1.83 9.08 9.39
CA ALA A 71 -2.12 7.69 9.11
C ALA A 71 -3.61 7.33 9.28
N CYS A 72 -4.01 6.22 8.63
CA CYS A 72 -5.35 5.65 8.72
C CYS A 72 -5.66 5.23 10.15
N ARG A 73 -6.88 5.53 10.63
CA ARG A 73 -7.35 5.16 11.97
C ARG A 73 -7.43 3.66 12.21
N PHE A 74 -7.55 2.87 11.14
CA PHE A 74 -7.56 1.41 11.19
C PHE A 74 -6.17 0.78 10.98
N LEU A 75 -5.11 1.59 10.82
CA LEU A 75 -3.74 1.09 10.75
C LEU A 75 -3.28 0.68 12.15
N ARG A 76 -2.68 -0.50 12.26
CA ARG A 76 -2.04 -1.02 13.46
C ARG A 76 -0.60 -1.39 13.18
N ARG A 77 0.28 -1.14 14.14
CA ARG A 77 1.64 -1.66 14.11
C ARG A 77 1.63 -3.00 14.82
N ASN A 78 2.21 -4.01 14.21
CA ASN A 78 2.34 -5.30 14.87
C ASN A 78 3.38 -5.21 16.00
N PRO A 79 3.29 -6.07 17.02
CA PRO A 79 4.21 -6.06 18.15
C PRO A 79 5.68 -6.28 17.76
N ASP A 80 5.91 -6.88 16.59
CA ASP A 80 7.25 -7.06 16.01
C ASP A 80 7.92 -5.75 15.54
N GLY A 81 7.19 -4.63 15.53
CA GLY A 81 7.65 -3.30 15.16
C GLY A 81 7.94 -3.09 13.67
N ASN A 82 8.05 -4.16 12.90
CA ASN A 82 8.47 -4.14 11.49
C ASN A 82 7.31 -4.28 10.51
N THR A 83 6.16 -4.77 10.96
CA THR A 83 5.01 -4.98 10.09
C THR A 83 3.79 -4.18 10.54
N THR A 84 2.93 -3.86 9.58
CA THR A 84 1.67 -3.15 9.84
C THR A 84 0.48 -4.02 9.46
N SER A 85 -0.61 -3.87 10.19
CA SER A 85 -1.88 -4.54 9.95
C SER A 85 -2.98 -3.53 9.68
N CYS A 86 -3.92 -3.90 8.82
CA CYS A 86 -5.13 -3.12 8.57
C CYS A 86 -6.28 -3.80 9.30
N ALA A 87 -6.84 -3.13 10.31
CA ALA A 87 -7.89 -3.69 11.16
C ALA A 87 -9.20 -3.94 10.42
N ILE A 88 -9.36 -3.40 9.21
CA ILE A 88 -10.56 -3.55 8.36
C ILE A 88 -10.20 -4.17 7.01
N TYR A 89 -9.14 -4.99 6.93
CA TYR A 89 -8.60 -5.44 5.64
C TYR A 89 -9.67 -6.13 4.79
N ALA A 90 -10.53 -6.96 5.38
CA ALA A 90 -11.60 -7.66 4.69
C ALA A 90 -12.68 -6.73 4.12
N THR A 91 -13.09 -5.71 4.88
CA THR A 91 -14.16 -4.77 4.49
C THR A 91 -13.62 -3.43 3.98
N ARG A 92 -12.34 -3.37 3.60
CA ARG A 92 -11.70 -2.13 3.16
C ARG A 92 -12.50 -1.48 2.01
N PRO A 93 -12.67 -0.15 2.00
CA PRO A 93 -13.47 0.54 0.98
C PRO A 93 -12.80 0.48 -0.38
N LYS A 94 -13.57 0.80 -1.44
CA LYS A 94 -13.10 0.82 -2.82
C LYS A 94 -11.83 1.67 -3.00
N VAL A 95 -11.79 2.87 -2.42
CA VAL A 95 -10.61 3.75 -2.46
C VAL A 95 -9.33 3.08 -1.96
N CYS A 96 -9.43 2.20 -0.95
CA CYS A 96 -8.28 1.43 -0.46
C CYS A 96 -7.91 0.25 -1.36
N ARG A 97 -8.89 -0.36 -2.04
CA ARG A 97 -8.66 -1.49 -2.95
C ARG A 97 -8.05 -1.05 -4.27
N ASP A 98 -8.45 0.13 -4.74
CA ASP A 98 -8.05 0.67 -6.03
C ASP A 98 -6.68 1.35 -5.95
N PHE A 99 -6.23 1.76 -4.77
CA PHE A 99 -4.94 2.42 -4.61
C PHE A 99 -3.76 1.46 -4.73
N ARG A 100 -2.80 1.85 -5.57
CA ARG A 100 -1.64 1.03 -5.90
C ARG A 100 -0.37 1.64 -5.33
N CYS A 101 0.15 1.03 -4.27
CA CYS A 101 1.40 1.50 -3.65
C CYS A 101 2.67 1.11 -4.44
N TYR A 102 2.53 0.25 -5.45
CA TYR A 102 3.56 -0.13 -6.40
C TYR A 102 2.96 -0.31 -7.80
N ARG A 103 3.77 -0.11 -8.84
CA ARG A 103 3.33 -0.17 -10.25
C ARG A 103 4.01 -1.27 -11.06
N MET A 104 4.99 -1.95 -10.48
CA MET A 104 5.69 -3.07 -11.12
C MET A 104 6.23 -4.01 -10.05
N LEU A 105 6.08 -5.31 -10.29
CA LEU A 105 6.73 -6.38 -9.53
C LEU A 105 7.95 -6.88 -10.30
N ILE A 106 9.04 -7.15 -9.61
CA ILE A 106 10.26 -7.74 -10.18
C ILE A 106 10.47 -9.09 -9.52
N ARG A 107 10.61 -10.11 -10.36
CA ARG A 107 10.82 -11.50 -9.96
C ARG A 107 12.18 -11.99 -10.41
N ASN A 108 12.82 -12.82 -9.59
CA ASN A 108 14.03 -13.54 -9.97
C ASN A 108 13.71 -14.71 -10.94
N GLN A 109 14.73 -15.47 -11.33
CA GLN A 109 14.60 -16.62 -12.23
C GLN A 109 13.70 -17.73 -11.66
N GLU A 110 13.62 -17.84 -10.34
CA GLU A 110 12.77 -18.80 -9.62
C GLU A 110 11.31 -18.33 -9.52
N GLY A 111 10.99 -17.12 -10.00
CA GLY A 111 9.65 -16.53 -9.96
C GLY A 111 9.32 -15.84 -8.63
N VAL A 112 10.25 -15.78 -7.68
CA VAL A 112 10.10 -15.12 -6.38
C VAL A 112 10.18 -13.61 -6.55
N VAL A 113 9.26 -12.87 -5.94
CA VAL A 113 9.27 -11.40 -5.95
C VAL A 113 10.46 -10.90 -5.13
N CYS A 114 11.46 -10.33 -5.79
CA CYS A 114 12.65 -9.76 -5.15
C CYS A 114 12.66 -8.23 -5.16
N GLY A 115 11.84 -7.58 -6.00
CA GLY A 115 11.77 -6.12 -6.06
C GLY A 115 10.40 -5.57 -6.44
N ARG A 116 10.19 -4.29 -6.15
CA ARG A 116 8.98 -3.54 -6.50
C ARG A 116 9.34 -2.13 -6.93
N VAL A 117 8.66 -1.60 -7.95
CA VAL A 117 8.80 -0.20 -8.36
C VAL A 117 7.65 0.60 -7.75
N VAL A 118 8.00 1.60 -6.96
CA VAL A 118 7.06 2.53 -6.30
C VAL A 118 7.21 3.93 -6.88
N GLY A 119 6.12 4.69 -6.85
CA GLY A 119 6.08 6.03 -7.46
C GLY A 119 6.45 5.97 -8.95
N LYS A 120 7.21 6.98 -9.41
CA LYS A 120 7.60 7.06 -10.83
C LYS A 120 8.75 6.13 -11.18
N THR A 121 9.83 6.05 -10.41
CA THR A 121 11.04 5.30 -10.82
C THR A 121 11.79 4.66 -9.65
N THR A 122 11.20 4.63 -8.45
CA THR A 122 11.92 4.22 -7.25
C THR A 122 11.84 2.70 -7.06
N LEU A 123 12.98 2.03 -6.98
CA LEU A 123 13.06 0.63 -6.62
C LEU A 123 12.99 0.43 -5.11
N LYS A 124 12.29 -0.62 -4.69
CA LYS A 124 12.36 -1.20 -3.35
C LYS A 124 12.70 -2.68 -3.49
N THR A 125 13.85 -3.08 -2.98
CA THR A 125 14.40 -4.43 -3.06
C THR A 125 15.23 -4.72 -1.82
N THR A 126 15.38 -5.99 -1.46
CA THR A 126 16.42 -6.48 -0.54
C THR A 126 17.46 -7.32 -1.29
N ASP A 127 17.26 -7.55 -2.58
CA ASP A 127 18.21 -8.19 -3.48
C ASP A 127 19.24 -7.14 -3.94
N SER A 128 20.48 -7.29 -3.47
CA SER A 128 21.59 -6.40 -3.77
C SER A 128 22.04 -6.45 -5.23
N LEU A 129 21.88 -7.60 -5.91
CA LEU A 129 22.20 -7.71 -7.34
C LEU A 129 21.20 -6.88 -8.17
N LEU A 130 19.93 -6.98 -7.81
CA LEU A 130 18.88 -6.16 -8.43
C LEU A 130 19.08 -4.67 -8.13
N GLU A 131 19.48 -4.32 -6.91
CA GLU A 131 19.76 -2.94 -6.53
C GLU A 131 20.91 -2.33 -7.36
N ASN A 132 22.02 -3.07 -7.49
CA ASN A 132 23.17 -2.62 -8.29
C ASN A 132 22.80 -2.45 -9.76
N LEU A 133 22.15 -3.46 -10.36
CA LEU A 133 21.67 -3.40 -11.74
C LEU A 133 20.76 -2.19 -11.97
N TRP A 134 19.87 -1.92 -11.01
CA TRP A 134 18.96 -0.78 -11.09
C TRP A 134 19.71 0.54 -11.08
N ASN A 135 20.61 0.73 -10.12
CA ASN A 135 21.36 1.96 -9.97
C ASN A 135 22.25 2.24 -11.19
N GLU A 136 22.86 1.20 -11.76
CA GLU A 136 23.74 1.32 -12.92
C GLU A 136 22.99 1.59 -14.23
N ARG A 137 21.84 0.93 -14.45
CA ARG A 137 21.22 0.87 -15.80
C ARG A 137 19.84 1.49 -15.90
N ILE A 138 19.15 1.71 -14.78
CA ILE A 138 17.73 2.09 -14.77
C ILE A 138 17.49 3.42 -14.05
N ALA A 139 18.19 3.70 -12.95
CA ALA A 139 17.93 4.86 -12.09
C ALA A 139 18.08 6.21 -12.83
N SER A 140 18.97 6.27 -13.83
CA SER A 140 19.22 7.46 -14.65
C SER A 140 18.31 7.59 -15.87
N LEU A 141 17.46 6.60 -16.16
CA LEU A 141 16.58 6.65 -17.33
C LEU A 141 15.52 7.75 -17.17
N PRO A 142 15.33 8.61 -18.19
CA PRO A 142 14.32 9.64 -18.15
C PRO A 142 12.92 9.04 -18.09
N TYR A 143 12.13 9.46 -17.12
CA TYR A 143 10.73 9.06 -17.02
C TYR A 143 9.89 9.95 -17.95
N GLY A 144 9.74 9.50 -19.20
CA GLY A 144 8.85 10.12 -20.19
C GLY A 144 7.52 9.37 -20.28
N ASN A 145 7.32 8.67 -21.40
CA ASN A 145 6.17 7.81 -21.59
C ASN A 145 6.29 6.55 -20.70
N GLY A 146 5.31 6.35 -19.81
CA GLY A 146 5.31 5.23 -18.86
C GLY A 146 5.33 3.85 -19.52
N THR A 147 4.66 3.67 -20.66
CA THR A 147 4.68 2.40 -21.42
C THR A 147 6.07 2.15 -22.00
N ALA A 148 6.65 3.13 -22.68
CA ALA A 148 8.00 3.01 -23.25
C ALA A 148 9.07 2.81 -22.17
N TRP A 149 8.91 3.48 -21.02
CA TRP A 149 9.77 3.27 -19.86
C TRP A 149 9.64 1.85 -19.32
N ASN A 150 8.42 1.33 -19.18
CA ASN A 150 8.18 -0.04 -18.71
C ASN A 150 8.82 -1.07 -19.64
N GLU A 151 8.65 -0.93 -20.95
CA GLU A 151 9.26 -1.81 -21.95
C GLU A 151 10.79 -1.78 -21.88
N THR A 152 11.38 -0.59 -21.70
CA THR A 152 12.83 -0.42 -21.57
C THR A 152 13.34 -1.12 -20.32
N VAL A 153 12.69 -0.92 -19.18
CA VAL A 153 13.05 -1.55 -17.91
C VAL A 153 12.88 -3.07 -17.98
N GLN A 154 11.81 -3.55 -18.59
CA GLN A 154 11.59 -4.99 -18.81
C GLN A 154 12.72 -5.61 -19.63
N LYS A 155 13.18 -4.95 -20.70
CA LYS A 155 14.29 -5.44 -21.53
C LYS A 155 15.61 -5.51 -20.76
N ILE A 156 15.94 -4.47 -19.98
CA ILE A 156 17.18 -4.43 -19.17
C ILE A 156 17.18 -5.53 -18.12
N LEU A 157 16.06 -5.69 -17.41
CA LEU A 157 15.92 -6.69 -16.35
C LEU A 157 15.91 -8.12 -16.92
N ALA A 158 15.23 -8.36 -18.04
CA ALA A 158 15.21 -9.67 -18.71
C ALA A 158 16.61 -10.12 -19.13
N GLY A 159 17.46 -9.20 -19.61
CA GLY A 159 18.86 -9.49 -19.95
C GLY A 159 19.72 -9.93 -18.77
N SER A 160 19.26 -9.73 -17.54
CA SER A 160 19.94 -10.12 -16.30
C SER A 160 19.20 -11.22 -15.53
N GLY A 161 18.21 -11.87 -16.16
CA GLY A 161 17.46 -12.98 -15.56
C GLY A 161 16.30 -12.56 -14.64
N TYR A 162 15.93 -11.28 -14.62
CA TYR A 162 14.78 -10.79 -13.87
C TYR A 162 13.56 -10.64 -14.78
N ARG A 163 12.37 -10.90 -14.22
CA ARG A 163 11.09 -10.66 -14.90
C ARG A 163 10.38 -9.48 -14.25
N ALA A 164 10.16 -8.42 -15.02
CA ALA A 164 9.39 -7.25 -14.59
C ALA A 164 7.95 -7.31 -15.10
N ASP A 165 7.00 -7.25 -14.18
CA ASP A 165 5.55 -7.27 -14.42
C ASP A 165 4.93 -5.92 -14.05
N PRO A 166 4.60 -5.05 -15.02
CA PRO A 166 3.76 -3.89 -14.77
C PRO A 166 2.42 -4.31 -14.16
N VAL A 167 1.93 -3.49 -13.23
CA VAL A 167 0.70 -3.74 -12.48
C VAL A 167 -0.46 -2.97 -13.11
N GLU A 168 -1.54 -3.68 -13.37
CA GLU A 168 -2.79 -3.16 -13.97
C GLU A 168 -3.82 -2.63 -12.99
#